data_AF-A0A3M2TKP8-F1
#
_entry.id   AF-A0A3M2TKP8-F1
#
_cell.length_a   1.000
_cell.length_b   1.000
_cell.length_c   1.000
_cell.angle_alpha   90.00
_cell.angle_beta   90.00
_cell.angle_gamma   90.00
#
_symmetry.space_group_name_H-M   'P 1'
#
loop_
_entity.id
_entity.type
_entity.pdbx_description
1 polymer ?
#
loop_
_entity_poly.entity_id
_entity_poly.type
_entity_poly.pdbx_seq_one_letter_code
_entity_poly.pdbx_strand_id
1 'polypeptide(L)'
;MNQGVEDSAKDINSVADRIVSANRIGSGLKDDMSHIAASYLTKEQLAAGKAFTLTGNDGVDRTLLQTLGGLNGKLGIYEYILDPAGRVTHQRFIRMD
;
A
#
# COMPACT_ATOMS: atom_id res chain seq x y z
N MET A 1 1.90 -18.14 23.10
CA MET A 1 1.29 -18.43 21.79
C MET A 1 0.92 -17.09 21.17
N ASN A 2 1.63 -16.66 20.13
CA ASN A 2 1.51 -15.33 19.49
C ASN A 2 0.50 -15.36 18.34
N GLN A 3 -0.73 -15.80 18.59
CA GLN A 3 -1.75 -15.94 17.54
C GLN A 3 -2.07 -14.60 16.85
N GLY A 4 -2.09 -13.50 17.61
CA GLY A 4 -2.39 -12.17 17.05
C GLY A 4 -1.33 -11.62 16.09
N VAL A 5 -0.05 -12.00 16.25
CA VAL A 5 1.02 -11.58 15.32
C VAL A 5 0.96 -12.42 14.04
N GLU A 6 0.64 -13.70 14.17
CA GLU A 6 0.55 -14.64 13.06
C GLU A 6 -0.67 -14.36 12.16
N ASP A 7 -1.81 -13.99 12.75
CA ASP A 7 -3.01 -13.60 12.01
C ASP A 7 -2.83 -12.26 11.28
N SER A 8 -2.21 -11.26 11.92
CA SER A 8 -1.84 -9.99 11.25
C SER A 8 -0.78 -10.18 10.15
N ALA A 9 0.18 -11.09 10.35
CA ALA A 9 1.18 -11.43 9.34
C ALA A 9 0.55 -12.14 8.12
N LYS A 10 -0.45 -12.99 8.35
CA LYS A 10 -1.23 -13.63 7.28
C LYS A 10 -2.08 -12.60 6.52
N ASP A 11 -2.63 -11.62 7.23
CA ASP A 11 -3.40 -10.53 6.65
C ASP A 11 -2.53 -9.61 5.75
N ILE A 12 -1.36 -9.17 6.22
CA ILE A 12 -0.49 -8.29 5.43
C ILE A 12 0.06 -8.97 4.16
N ASN A 13 0.39 -10.27 4.22
CA ASN A 13 0.84 -11.00 3.03
C ASN A 13 -0.25 -11.07 1.96
N SER A 14 -1.51 -11.28 2.37
CA SER A 14 -2.67 -11.27 1.48
C SER A 14 -2.88 -9.88 0.86
N VAL A 15 -2.76 -8.81 1.64
CA VAL A 15 -2.86 -7.43 1.15
C VAL A 15 -1.74 -7.12 0.14
N ALA A 16 -0.51 -7.51 0.44
CA ALA A 16 0.64 -7.32 -0.45
C ALA A 16 0.45 -8.04 -1.79
N ASP A 17 0.00 -9.31 -1.78
CA ASP A 17 -0.31 -10.07 -2.99
C ASP A 17 -1.38 -9.37 -3.85
N ARG A 18 -2.44 -8.87 -3.22
CA ARG A 18 -3.50 -8.13 -3.89
C ARG A 18 -2.97 -6.85 -4.52
N ILE A 19 -2.12 -6.08 -3.83
CA ILE A 19 -1.57 -4.83 -4.37
C ILE A 19 -0.66 -5.09 -5.58
N VAL A 20 0.22 -6.09 -5.52
CA VAL A 20 1.15 -6.39 -6.64
C VAL A 20 0.38 -6.81 -7.90
N SER A 21 -0.74 -7.53 -7.73
CA SER A 21 -1.57 -8.02 -8.84
C SER A 21 -2.70 -7.08 -9.27
N ALA A 22 -2.97 -6.01 -8.53
CA ALA A 22 -4.11 -5.15 -8.75
C ALA A 22 -3.98 -4.24 -9.98
N ASN A 23 -5.12 -4.01 -10.63
CA ASN A 23 -5.28 -2.90 -11.57
C ASN A 23 -5.24 -1.57 -10.81
N ARG A 24 -4.58 -0.57 -11.43
CA ARG A 24 -4.54 0.81 -10.92
C ARG A 24 -5.65 1.61 -11.57
N ILE A 25 -6.34 2.43 -10.78
CA ILE A 25 -7.40 3.34 -11.24
C ILE A 25 -7.27 4.70 -10.54
N GLY A 26 -7.95 5.72 -11.07
CA GLY A 26 -8.02 7.04 -10.45
C GLY A 26 -6.63 7.64 -10.22
N SER A 27 -6.36 8.11 -9.00
CA SER A 27 -5.07 8.70 -8.64
C SER A 27 -3.91 7.70 -8.66
N GLY A 28 -4.17 6.39 -8.66
CA GLY A 28 -3.14 5.36 -8.82
C GLY A 28 -2.49 5.35 -10.22
N LEU A 29 -3.05 6.08 -11.19
CA LEU A 29 -2.53 6.19 -12.56
C LEU A 29 -1.70 7.46 -12.82
N LYS A 30 -1.47 8.30 -11.79
CA LYS A 30 -0.65 9.51 -11.92
C LYS A 30 0.79 9.15 -12.29
N ASP A 31 1.41 9.99 -13.11
CA ASP A 31 2.69 9.75 -13.78
C ASP A 31 3.85 10.56 -13.19
N ASP A 32 3.63 11.31 -12.10
CA ASP A 32 4.75 11.91 -11.39
C ASP A 32 5.60 10.84 -10.69
N MET A 33 6.88 11.19 -10.49
CA MET A 33 7.89 10.27 -9.98
C MET A 33 7.49 9.57 -8.67
N SER A 34 6.74 10.26 -7.79
CA SER A 34 6.34 9.67 -6.51
C SER A 34 5.28 8.59 -6.67
N HIS A 35 4.35 8.74 -7.62
CA HIS A 35 3.32 7.75 -7.92
C HIS A 35 3.89 6.58 -8.74
N ILE A 36 4.74 6.87 -9.71
CA ILE A 36 5.41 5.84 -10.53
C ILE A 36 6.30 4.95 -9.65
N ALA A 37 7.07 5.52 -8.72
CA ALA A 37 7.96 4.76 -7.86
C ALA A 37 7.24 3.66 -7.06
N ALA A 38 5.98 3.91 -6.67
CA ALA A 38 5.17 2.93 -5.96
C ALA A 38 4.78 1.71 -6.83
N SER A 39 4.90 1.77 -8.16
CA SER A 39 4.64 0.60 -9.01
C SER A 39 5.72 -0.49 -8.93
N TYR A 40 6.86 -0.22 -8.29
CA TYR A 40 8.05 -1.08 -8.34
C TYR A 40 8.38 -1.80 -7.04
N LEU A 41 7.56 -1.65 -5.99
CA LEU A 41 7.79 -2.40 -4.75
C LEU A 41 7.49 -3.88 -4.93
N THR A 42 8.35 -4.73 -4.38
CA THR A 42 8.09 -6.18 -4.32
C THR A 42 7.08 -6.52 -3.25
N LYS A 43 6.51 -7.73 -3.32
CA LYS A 43 5.63 -8.26 -2.28
C LYS A 43 6.30 -8.19 -0.89
N GLU A 44 7.56 -8.60 -0.80
CA GLU A 44 8.32 -8.65 0.46
C GLU A 44 8.46 -7.25 1.07
N GLN A 45 8.70 -6.24 0.23
CA GLN A 45 8.78 -4.84 0.67
C GLN A 45 7.43 -4.32 1.17
N LEU A 46 6.33 -4.69 0.53
CA LEU A 46 4.98 -4.35 0.98
C LEU A 46 4.60 -5.09 2.27
N ALA A 47 4.95 -6.38 2.37
CA ALA A 47 4.64 -7.24 3.51
C ALA A 47 5.40 -6.84 4.79
N ALA A 48 6.51 -6.11 4.67
CA ALA A 48 7.21 -5.50 5.80
C ALA A 48 6.49 -4.26 6.39
N GLY A 49 5.42 -3.80 5.73
CA GLY A 49 4.63 -2.65 6.14
C GLY A 49 3.54 -2.96 7.17
N LYS A 50 2.57 -2.05 7.24
CA LYS A 50 1.35 -2.18 8.05
C LYS A 50 0.13 -1.85 7.20
N ALA A 51 -0.96 -2.56 7.45
CA ALA A 51 -2.26 -2.30 6.85
C ALA A 51 -3.23 -1.71 7.88
N PHE A 52 -4.11 -0.82 7.42
CA PHE A 52 -5.12 -0.15 8.22
C PHE A 52 -6.44 -0.09 7.44
N THR A 53 -7.55 0.00 8.17
CA THR A 53 -8.84 0.35 7.58
C THR A 53 -8.90 1.86 7.36
N LEU A 54 -9.30 2.29 6.16
CA LEU A 54 -9.55 3.67 5.79
C LEU A 54 -10.99 3.81 5.29
N THR A 55 -11.85 4.48 6.06
CA THR A 55 -13.20 4.83 5.61
C THR A 55 -13.14 6.14 4.84
N GLY A 56 -13.51 6.09 3.56
CA GLY A 56 -13.57 7.30 2.73
C GLY A 56 -14.75 8.21 3.14
N ASN A 57 -14.74 9.45 2.66
CA ASN A 57 -15.87 10.37 2.85
C ASN A 57 -17.18 9.88 2.17
N ASP A 58 -17.07 8.86 1.31
CA ASP A 58 -18.18 8.14 0.70
C ASP A 58 -18.72 6.99 1.56
N GLY A 59 -18.18 6.81 2.78
CA GLY A 59 -18.55 5.71 3.69
C GLY A 59 -18.01 4.35 3.28
N VAL A 60 -17.17 4.26 2.25
CA VAL A 60 -16.60 2.99 1.79
C VAL A 60 -15.30 2.70 2.51
N ASP A 61 -15.25 1.55 3.18
CA ASP A 61 -14.04 1.03 3.81
C ASP A 61 -13.06 0.50 2.76
N ARG A 62 -11.79 0.88 2.92
CA ARG A 62 -10.66 0.51 2.06
C ARG A 62 -9.51 0.03 2.92
N THR A 63 -8.57 -0.66 2.29
CA THR A 63 -7.30 -1.00 2.95
C THR A 63 -6.25 0.04 2.59
N LEU A 64 -5.66 0.67 3.60
CA LEU A 64 -4.47 1.51 3.50
C LEU A 64 -3.25 0.67 3.87
N LEU A 65 -2.32 0.45 2.94
CA LEU A 65 -1.01 -0.15 3.25
C LEU A 65 0.05 0.93 3.23
N GLN A 66 0.89 0.96 4.26
CA GLN A 66 2.06 1.81 4.35
C GLN A 66 3.30 0.98 4.69
N THR A 67 4.36 1.15 3.90
CA THR A 67 5.67 0.51 4.16
C THR A 67 6.80 1.54 4.04
N LEU A 68 7.86 1.35 4.81
CA LEU A 68 9.05 2.20 4.73
C LEU A 68 9.83 1.89 3.44
N GLY A 69 10.42 2.92 2.86
CA GLY A 69 11.32 2.77 1.72
C GLY A 69 12.11 4.03 1.46
N GLY A 70 12.76 4.07 0.30
CA GLY A 70 13.50 5.25 -0.12
C GLY A 70 13.37 5.51 -1.61
N LEU A 71 13.34 6.80 -1.96
CA LEU A 71 13.33 7.29 -3.33
C LEU A 71 14.42 8.36 -3.47
N ASN A 72 15.37 8.15 -4.38
CA ASN A 72 16.49 9.07 -4.64
C ASN A 72 17.25 9.50 -3.38
N GLY A 73 17.59 8.54 -2.51
CA GLY A 73 18.34 8.78 -1.28
C GLY A 73 17.56 9.48 -0.18
N LYS A 74 16.24 9.66 -0.32
CA LYS A 74 15.35 10.16 0.74
C LYS A 74 14.52 9.02 1.30
N LEU A 75 14.49 8.91 2.63
CA LEU A 75 13.61 7.97 3.34
C LEU A 75 12.17 8.47 3.30
N GLY A 76 11.22 7.54 3.32
CA GLY A 76 9.82 7.87 3.30
C GLY A 76 8.92 6.65 3.41
N ILE A 77 7.64 6.90 3.14
CA ILE A 77 6.57 5.90 3.14
C ILE A 77 6.11 5.67 1.70
N TYR A 78 6.03 4.41 1.29
CA TYR A 78 5.20 4.02 0.17
C TYR A 78 3.81 3.67 0.68
N GLU A 79 2.81 4.30 0.09
CA GLU A 79 1.41 4.17 0.48
C GLU A 79 0.57 3.63 -0.68
N TYR A 80 -0.40 2.77 -0.36
CA TYR A 80 -1.38 2.23 -1.30
C TYR A 80 -2.77 2.23 -0.66
N ILE A 81 -3.78 2.56 -1.46
CA ILE A 81 -5.20 2.40 -1.08
C ILE A 81 -5.84 1.37 -1.99
N LEU A 82 -6.29 0.25 -1.40
CA LEU A 82 -6.96 -0.84 -2.08
C LEU A 82 -8.46 -0.78 -1.79
N ASP A 83 -9.29 -0.74 -2.85
CA ASP A 83 -10.74 -0.73 -2.72
C ASP A 83 -11.32 -2.15 -2.50
N PRO A 84 -12.62 -2.26 -2.13
CA PRO A 84 -13.28 -3.56 -1.95
C PRO A 84 -13.30 -4.44 -3.21
N ALA A 85 -13.17 -3.85 -4.40
CA ALA A 85 -13.09 -4.57 -5.65
C ALA A 85 -11.66 -5.07 -5.97
N GLY A 86 -10.69 -4.83 -5.08
CA GLY A 86 -9.31 -5.26 -5.26
C GLY A 86 -8.50 -4.40 -6.22
N ARG A 87 -8.88 -3.13 -6.44
CA ARG A 87 -8.17 -2.19 -7.30
C ARG A 87 -7.40 -1.17 -6.45
N VAL A 88 -6.22 -0.77 -6.92
CA VAL A 88 -5.44 0.30 -6.28
C VAL A 88 -5.97 1.65 -6.78
N THR A 89 -6.64 2.39 -5.92
CA THR A 89 -7.23 3.71 -6.24
C THR A 89 -6.24 4.86 -6.08
N HIS A 90 -5.20 4.65 -5.28
CA HIS A 90 -4.12 5.59 -5.02
C HIS A 90 -2.85 4.83 -4.64
N GLN A 91 -1.70 5.32 -5.09
CA GLN A 91 -0.38 4.86 -4.66
C GLN A 91 0.61 6.02 -4.74
N ARG A 92 1.52 6.18 -3.77
CA ARG A 92 2.62 7.14 -3.90
C ARG A 92 3.73 6.93 -2.87
N PHE A 93 4.89 7.51 -3.15
CA PHE A 93 5.93 7.77 -2.16
C PHE A 93 5.70 9.12 -1.45
N ILE A 94 5.82 9.14 -0.13
CA ILE A 94 5.74 10.32 0.73
C ILE A 94 7.07 10.44 1.48
N ARG A 95 7.83 11.50 1.19
CA ARG A 95 9.09 11.78 1.89
C ARG A 95 8.80 12.10 3.37
N MET A 96 9.62 11.54 4.26
CA MET A 96 9.71 11.99 5.64
C MET A 96 10.76 13.10 5.71
N ASP A 97 10.36 14.30 6.11
CA ASP A 97 11.24 15.42 6.45
C ASP A 97 11.51 15.50 7.96
#